data_AF-A0A6P0VWV4-F1
#
_entry.id   AF-A0A6P0VWV4-F1
#
_cell.length_a   1.000
_cell.length_b   1.000
_cell.length_c   1.000
_cell.angle_alpha   90.00
_cell.angle_beta   90.00
_cell.angle_gamma   90.00
#
_symmetry.space_group_name_H-M   'P 1'
#
loop_
_entity.id
_entity.type
_entity.pdbx_description
1 polymer ?
#
loop_
_entity_poly.entity_id
_entity_poly.type
_entity_poly.pdbx_seq_one_letter_code
_entity_poly.pdbx_strand_id
1 'polypeptide(L)'
;MNHTSNDTHEFFNSDSDTNLLWQYVQSMSPETIAHMSKPGSSEVFQVMERNILGMLGNLPAENFDVNVSTTRENLGRLLASAMVSGYFLRNAEQRMTFEKSLQIAESQSSYDEL
;
A
#
# COMPACT_ATOMS: atom_id res chain seq x y z
N MET A 1 10.98 28.47 -0.73
CA MET A 1 10.08 28.27 0.42
C MET A 1 9.72 26.78 0.46
N ASN A 2 10.32 26.02 1.37
CA ASN A 2 10.10 24.57 1.52
C ASN A 2 9.39 24.32 2.84
N HIS A 3 8.08 24.03 2.79
CA HIS A 3 7.30 23.56 3.93
C HIS A 3 6.33 22.48 3.42
N THR A 4 6.77 21.23 3.33
CA THR A 4 5.89 20.08 2.99
C THR A 4 6.06 18.89 3.94
N SER A 5 6.82 19.04 5.03
CA SER A 5 7.14 17.92 5.94
C SER A 5 6.25 17.82 7.18
N ASN A 6 5.21 18.66 7.32
CA ASN A 6 4.45 18.74 8.59
C ASN A 6 2.96 18.35 8.49
N ASP A 7 2.38 18.22 7.28
CA ASP A 7 0.94 17.90 7.13
C ASP A 7 0.61 16.44 7.44
N THR A 8 1.59 15.54 7.39
CA THR A 8 1.36 14.13 7.75
C THR A 8 1.06 13.98 9.24
N HIS A 9 1.63 14.82 10.11
CA HIS A 9 1.43 14.70 11.55
C HIS A 9 0.00 15.04 12.00
N GLU A 10 -0.68 15.99 11.35
CA GLU A 10 -2.07 16.34 11.71
C GLU A 10 -3.08 15.24 11.38
N PHE A 11 -2.82 14.44 10.33
CA PHE A 11 -3.68 13.31 9.96
C PHE A 11 -3.72 12.19 11.01
N PHE A 12 -2.63 11.99 11.76
CA PHE A 12 -2.50 10.89 12.73
C PHE A 12 -2.64 11.32 14.20
N ASN A 13 -2.68 12.64 14.48
CA ASN A 13 -2.63 13.20 15.83
C ASN A 13 -3.90 13.94 16.24
N SER A 14 -4.99 13.78 15.48
CA SER A 14 -6.29 14.29 15.89
C SER A 14 -6.84 13.46 17.06
N ASP A 15 -6.71 14.00 18.27
CA ASP A 15 -7.41 13.57 19.51
C ASP A 15 -8.94 13.82 19.44
N SER A 16 -9.52 13.85 18.23
CA SER A 16 -10.97 14.03 18.02
C SER A 16 -11.60 12.75 17.50
N ASP A 17 -12.74 12.38 18.09
CA ASP A 17 -13.51 11.13 17.99
C ASP A 17 -13.88 10.58 16.58
N THR A 18 -13.33 11.13 15.50
CA THR A 18 -13.58 10.72 14.12
C THR A 18 -12.28 10.36 13.43
N ASN A 19 -12.02 9.06 13.27
CA ASN A 19 -10.94 8.54 12.44
C ASN A 19 -11.20 8.93 10.96
N LEU A 20 -10.48 9.95 10.47
CA LEU A 20 -10.68 10.52 9.12
C LEU A 20 -10.42 9.48 8.01
N LEU A 21 -9.51 8.53 8.23
CA LEU A 21 -9.26 7.43 7.29
C LEU A 21 -10.47 6.52 7.18
N TRP A 22 -11.14 6.25 8.30
CA TRP A 22 -12.36 5.45 8.31
C TRP A 22 -13.49 6.13 7.54
N GLN A 23 -13.68 7.44 7.72
CA GLN A 23 -14.66 8.21 6.92
C GLN A 23 -14.33 8.20 5.43
N TYR A 24 -13.04 8.30 5.08
CA TYR A 24 -12.59 8.25 3.70
C TYR A 24 -12.83 6.88 3.07
N VAL A 25 -12.52 5.78 3.76
CA VAL A 25 -12.80 4.42 3.28
C VAL A 25 -14.30 4.19 3.11
N GLN A 26 -15.12 4.71 4.04
CA GLN A 26 -16.58 4.62 3.96
C GLN A 26 -17.19 5.43 2.82
N SER A 27 -16.54 6.51 2.36
CA SER A 27 -17.03 7.32 1.25
C SER A 27 -16.62 6.79 -0.14
N MET A 28 -15.79 5.74 -0.19
CA MET A 28 -15.39 5.10 -1.45
C MET A 28 -16.53 4.28 -2.06
N SER A 29 -16.55 4.23 -3.40
CA SER A 29 -17.48 3.34 -4.10
C SER A 29 -17.09 1.87 -3.94
N PRO A 30 -18.08 0.94 -3.93
CA PRO A 30 -17.80 -0.49 -3.88
C PRO A 30 -16.88 -0.98 -5.02
N GLU A 31 -16.97 -0.39 -6.21
CA GLU A 31 -16.08 -0.74 -7.33
C GLU A 31 -14.63 -0.35 -7.04
N THR A 32 -14.42 0.81 -6.40
CA THR A 32 -13.08 1.29 -6.03
C THR A 32 -12.44 0.35 -5.00
N ILE A 33 -13.20 -0.06 -3.98
CA ILE A 33 -12.75 -1.02 -2.97
C ILE A 33 -12.41 -2.36 -3.62
N ALA A 34 -13.28 -2.86 -4.51
CA ALA A 34 -13.06 -4.11 -5.23
C ALA A 34 -11.81 -4.07 -6.12
N HIS A 35 -11.54 -2.94 -6.78
CA HIS A 35 -10.32 -2.75 -7.56
C HIS A 35 -9.07 -2.68 -6.68
N MET A 36 -9.12 -2.00 -5.54
CA MET A 36 -7.98 -1.92 -4.61
C MET A 36 -7.67 -3.26 -3.93
N SER A 37 -8.68 -4.11 -3.75
CA SER A 37 -8.52 -5.47 -3.19
C SER A 37 -7.89 -6.50 -4.15
N LYS A 38 -7.67 -6.11 -5.42
CA LYS A 38 -7.07 -6.98 -6.44
C LYS A 38 -5.68 -6.47 -6.81
N PRO A 39 -4.59 -7.05 -6.27
CA PRO A 39 -3.25 -6.67 -6.69
C PRO A 39 -3.01 -7.02 -8.15
N GLY A 40 -2.36 -6.12 -8.89
CA GLY A 40 -2.12 -6.24 -10.33
C GLY A 40 -1.04 -7.26 -10.73
N SER A 41 -0.27 -7.77 -9.77
CA SER A 41 0.79 -8.75 -9.99
C SER A 41 0.96 -9.71 -8.80
N SER A 42 1.59 -10.86 -9.04
CA SER A 42 1.82 -11.89 -8.01
C SER A 42 2.83 -11.42 -6.97
N GLU A 43 3.82 -10.63 -7.39
CA GLU A 43 4.85 -10.05 -6.53
C GLU A 43 4.24 -9.07 -5.52
N VAL A 44 3.30 -8.23 -5.97
CA VAL A 44 2.59 -7.28 -5.09
C VAL A 44 1.70 -8.03 -4.09
N PHE A 45 1.05 -9.12 -4.52
CA PHE A 45 0.27 -9.98 -3.63
C PHE A 45 1.13 -10.56 -2.49
N GLN A 46 2.31 -11.12 -2.82
CA GLN A 46 3.22 -11.70 -1.82
C GLN A 46 3.76 -10.66 -0.81
N VAL A 47 4.04 -9.44 -1.26
CA VAL A 47 4.50 -8.37 -0.38
C VAL A 47 3.39 -7.87 0.56
N MET A 48 2.14 -7.81 0.09
CA MET A 48 0.98 -7.50 0.94
C MET A 48 0.77 -8.58 2.00
N GLU A 49 0.79 -9.85 1.62
CA GLU A 49 0.67 -10.98 2.54
C GLU A 49 1.73 -10.92 3.64
N ARG A 50 3.00 -10.72 3.26
CA ARG A 50 4.11 -10.63 4.21
C ARG A 50 4.01 -9.39 5.12
N ASN A 51 3.48 -8.28 4.64
CA ASN A 51 3.21 -7.10 5.48
C ASN A 51 2.09 -7.38 6.50
N ILE A 52 0.99 -7.98 6.07
CA ILE A 52 -0.13 -8.33 6.94
C ILE A 52 0.33 -9.31 8.04
N LEU A 53 1.14 -10.32 7.68
CA LEU A 53 1.76 -11.23 8.64
C LEU A 53 2.70 -10.50 9.62
N GLY A 54 3.50 -9.55 9.12
CA GLY A 54 4.35 -8.71 9.97
C GLY A 54 3.57 -7.83 10.95
N MET A 55 2.38 -7.38 10.56
CA MET A 55 1.48 -6.56 11.37
C MET A 55 0.70 -7.38 12.41
N LEU A 56 0.31 -8.62 12.08
CA LEU A 56 -0.42 -9.53 12.96
C LEU A 56 0.50 -10.32 13.92
N GLY A 57 1.82 -10.29 13.68
CA GLY A 57 2.79 -11.09 14.41
C GLY A 57 2.90 -12.51 13.83
N ASN A 58 4.08 -13.12 13.99
CA ASN A 58 4.41 -14.40 13.36
C ASN A 58 3.75 -15.57 14.13
N LEU A 59 2.45 -15.80 13.93
CA LEU A 59 1.74 -16.99 14.43
C LEU A 59 1.48 -17.97 13.26
N PRO A 60 1.80 -19.27 13.41
CA PRO A 60 1.44 -20.28 12.42
C PRO A 60 -0.09 -20.50 12.44
N ALA A 61 -0.78 -19.95 11.43
CA ALA A 61 -2.23 -20.00 11.29
C ALA A 61 -2.82 -21.42 11.16
N GLU A 62 -1.99 -22.42 10.88
CA GLU A 62 -2.40 -23.82 10.76
C GLU A 62 -2.77 -24.47 12.11
N ASN A 63 -2.31 -23.90 13.23
CA ASN A 63 -2.48 -24.47 14.58
C ASN A 63 -3.22 -23.55 15.56
N PHE A 64 -3.62 -22.35 15.14
CA PHE A 64 -4.19 -21.33 16.02
C PHE A 64 -5.27 -20.52 15.33
N ASP A 65 -6.37 -20.30 16.04
CA ASP A 65 -7.34 -19.26 15.70
C ASP A 65 -6.74 -17.90 16.12
N VAL A 66 -6.31 -17.12 15.14
CA VAL A 66 -5.62 -15.83 15.38
C VAL A 66 -6.65 -14.72 15.51
N ASN A 67 -6.92 -14.30 16.75
CA ASN A 67 -7.74 -13.14 17.03
C ASN A 67 -6.85 -11.95 17.43
N VAL A 68 -6.87 -10.88 16.64
CA VAL A 68 -6.13 -9.65 16.91
C VAL A 68 -7.08 -8.57 17.40
N SER A 69 -7.02 -8.29 18.70
CA SER A 69 -7.72 -7.17 19.32
C SER A 69 -6.80 -5.95 19.39
N THR A 70 -7.24 -4.81 18.86
CA THR A 70 -6.51 -3.55 18.92
C THR A 70 -7.47 -2.39 19.19
N THR A 71 -6.95 -1.25 19.65
CA THR A 71 -7.74 -0.03 19.79
C THR A 71 -7.99 0.60 18.42
N ARG A 72 -9.02 1.45 18.34
CA ARG A 72 -9.38 2.20 17.12
C ARG A 72 -8.21 3.05 16.62
N GLU A 73 -7.41 3.60 17.52
CA GLU A 73 -6.27 4.47 17.24
C GLU A 73 -5.14 3.66 16.59
N ASN A 74 -4.78 2.52 17.19
CA ASN A 74 -3.74 1.65 16.68
C ASN A 74 -4.14 1.01 15.34
N LEU A 75 -5.42 0.64 15.16
CA LEU A 75 -5.93 0.19 13.87
C LEU A 75 -5.85 1.30 12.82
N GLY A 76 -6.19 2.54 13.18
CA GLY A 76 -6.08 3.70 12.29
C GLY A 76 -4.65 3.94 11.82
N ARG A 77 -3.66 3.87 12.74
CA ARG A 77 -2.23 3.99 12.40
C ARG A 77 -1.79 2.87 11.45
N LEU A 78 -2.25 1.64 11.69
CA LEU A 78 -1.94 0.48 10.86
C LEU A 78 -2.46 0.65 9.43
N LEU A 79 -3.73 1.07 9.29
CA LEU A 79 -4.35 1.29 7.99
C LEU A 79 -3.64 2.37 7.19
N ALA A 80 -3.27 3.48 7.83
CA ALA A 80 -2.57 4.54 7.11
C ALA A 80 -1.11 4.22 6.82
N SER A 81 -0.41 3.44 7.66
CA SER A 81 0.91 2.93 7.27
C SER A 81 0.80 2.01 6.04
N ALA A 82 -0.22 1.13 6.02
CA ALA A 82 -0.48 0.27 4.87
C ALA A 82 -0.80 1.06 3.59
N MET A 83 -1.57 2.16 3.69
CA MET A 83 -1.85 3.04 2.56
C MET A 83 -0.60 3.70 2.00
N VAL A 84 0.28 4.24 2.86
CA VAL A 84 1.54 4.86 2.44
C VAL A 84 2.47 3.83 1.79
N SER A 85 2.57 2.63 2.36
CA SER A 85 3.29 1.52 1.75
C SER A 85 2.74 1.14 0.38
N GLY A 86 1.40 1.11 0.22
CA GLY A 86 0.74 0.86 -1.05
C GLY A 86 1.08 1.92 -2.12
N TYR A 87 1.11 3.20 -1.74
CA TYR A 87 1.52 4.28 -2.64
C TYR A 87 2.97 4.12 -3.12
N PHE A 88 3.90 3.81 -2.21
CA PHE A 88 5.30 3.56 -2.58
C PHE A 88 5.46 2.36 -3.51
N LEU A 89 4.73 1.27 -3.24
CA LEU A 89 4.74 0.10 -4.12
C LEU A 89 4.22 0.42 -5.51
N ARG A 90 3.15 1.20 -5.63
CA ARG A 90 2.62 1.63 -6.93
C ARG A 90 3.62 2.49 -7.70
N ASN A 91 4.30 3.41 -7.04
CA ASN A 91 5.35 4.23 -7.68
C ASN A 91 6.53 3.38 -8.14
N ALA A 92 6.94 2.39 -7.34
CA ALA A 92 8.01 1.46 -7.71
C ALA A 92 7.61 0.62 -8.95
N GLU A 93 6.36 0.15 -9.01
CA GLU A 93 5.83 -0.60 -10.14
C GLU A 93 5.79 0.25 -11.43
N GLN A 94 5.36 1.51 -11.34
CA GLN A 94 5.35 2.43 -12.47
C GLN A 94 6.77 2.66 -13.02
N ARG A 95 7.73 2.89 -12.11
CA ARG A 95 9.13 3.07 -12.48
C ARG A 95 9.71 1.82 -13.15
N MET A 96 9.46 0.65 -12.58
CA MET A 96 9.91 -0.63 -13.16
C MET A 96 9.31 -0.88 -14.55
N THR A 97 8.02 -0.56 -14.73
CA THR A 97 7.33 -0.69 -16.02
C THR A 97 7.95 0.24 -17.07
N PHE A 98 8.25 1.48 -16.68
CA PHE A 98 8.94 2.44 -17.54
C PHE A 98 10.35 1.96 -17.92
N GLU A 99 11.16 1.52 -16.95
CA GLU A 99 12.51 1.00 -17.19
C GLU A 99 12.50 -0.21 -18.14
N LYS A 100 11.54 -1.14 -17.99
CA LYS A 100 11.35 -2.26 -18.92
C LYS A 100 11.00 -1.79 -20.33
N SER A 101 10.09 -0.82 -20.47
CA SER A 101 9.72 -0.30 -21.78
C SER A 101 10.89 0.40 -22.48
N LEU A 102 11.75 1.08 -21.72
CA LEU A 102 12.94 1.75 -22.23
C LEU A 102 14.01 0.74 -22.66
N GLN A 103 14.24 -0.33 -21.88
CA GLN A 103 15.14 -1.42 -22.27
C GLN A 103 14.70 -2.15 -23.54
N ILE A 104 13.39 -2.34 -23.72
CA ILE A 104 12.83 -2.92 -24.96
C ILE A 104 13.10 -2.00 -26.15
N ALA A 105 12.92 -0.68 -25.97
CA ALA A 105 13.19 0.30 -27.03
C ALA A 105 14.69 0.36 -27.40
N GLU A 106 15.60 0.35 -26.43
CA GLU A 106 17.05 0.29 -26.65
C GLU A 106 17.50 -1.02 -27.33
N SER A 107 16.85 -2.13 -26.97
CA SER A 107 17.11 -3.41 -27.63
C SER A 107 16.67 -3.38 -29.09
N GLN A 108 15.50 -2.79 -29.41
CA GLN A 108 15.00 -2.67 -30.78
C GLN A 108 15.87 -1.76 -31.65
N SER A 109 16.37 -0.63 -31.14
CA SER A 109 17.26 0.25 -31.91
C SER A 109 18.59 -0.41 -32.28
N SER A 110 19.06 -1.36 -31.46
CA SER A 110 20.31 -2.09 -31.71
C SER A 110 20.20 -3.16 -32.81
N TYR A 111 18.97 -3.59 -33.16
CA TYR A 111 18.74 -4.54 -34.26
C TYR A 111 18.50 -3.87 -35.62
N ASP A 112 18.13 -2.59 -35.66
CA ASP A 112 17.95 -1.81 -36.90
C ASP A 112 19.27 -1.22 -37.46
N GLU A 113 20.39 -1.35 -36.73
CA GLU A 113 21.74 -0.90 -37.15
C GLU A 113 22.65 -2.03 -37.70
N LEU A 114 22.13 -3.25 -37.89
CA LEU A 114 22.83 -4.40 -38.53
C LEU A 114 22.16 -4.83 -39.83
#